data_AF-A0A2D5RTM7-F1
#
_entry.id   AF-A0A2D5RTM7-F1
#
_cell.length_a   1.000
_cell.length_b   1.000
_cell.length_c   1.000
_cell.angle_alpha   90.00
_cell.angle_beta   90.00
_cell.angle_gamma   90.00
#
_symmetry.space_group_name_H-M   'P 1'
#
loop_
_entity.id
_entity.type
_entity.pdbx_description
1 polymer ?
#
loop_
_entity_poly.entity_id
_entity_poly.type
_entity_poly.pdbx_seq_one_letter_code
_entity_poly.pdbx_strand_id
1 'polypeptide(L)'
;MKKLIISTLTVLALSGCSSPKDEATEIAQKACLADKNSDMRSMAKYVSAEILEENKQAHKMLGNGLKGFLKMQNCDVENTTETEDGRFVVSFKKHSSYVVGEINGDLKVVEDKYF
;
A
#
# COMPACT_ATOMS: atom_id res chain seq x y z
N MET A 1 35.32 45.60 -19.11
CA MET A 1 35.17 44.15 -18.89
C MET A 1 33.87 43.91 -18.11
N LYS A 2 32.80 43.43 -18.77
CA LYS A 2 31.49 43.19 -18.14
C LYS A 2 31.52 41.83 -17.45
N LYS A 3 31.41 41.80 -16.11
CA LYS A 3 31.34 40.56 -15.33
C LYS A 3 29.90 40.02 -15.40
N LEU A 4 29.74 38.91 -16.12
CA LEU A 4 28.52 38.10 -16.11
C LEU A 4 28.41 37.41 -14.76
N ILE A 5 27.44 37.84 -13.94
CA ILE A 5 27.07 37.14 -12.70
C ILE A 5 26.15 36.00 -13.13
N ILE A 6 26.69 34.79 -13.14
CA ILE A 6 25.95 33.56 -13.38
C ILE A 6 25.07 33.33 -12.16
N SER A 7 23.79 33.63 -12.29
CA SER A 7 22.76 33.28 -11.32
C SER A 7 22.62 31.76 -11.31
N THR A 8 23.15 31.11 -10.29
CA THR A 8 22.96 29.68 -10.04
C THR A 8 21.49 29.45 -9.72
N LEU A 9 20.77 28.89 -10.69
CA LEU A 9 19.43 28.36 -10.53
C LEU A 9 19.51 27.18 -9.55
N THR A 10 19.21 27.42 -8.28
CA THR A 10 18.95 26.36 -7.32
C THR A 10 17.68 25.63 -7.76
N VAL A 11 17.86 24.52 -8.48
CA VAL A 11 16.81 23.52 -8.67
C VAL A 11 16.63 22.85 -7.31
N LEU A 12 15.74 23.39 -6.49
CA LEU A 12 15.15 22.64 -5.38
C LEU A 12 14.38 21.49 -6.03
N ALA A 13 15.01 20.32 -6.07
CA ALA A 13 14.29 19.09 -6.31
C ALA A 13 13.22 19.00 -5.22
N LEU A 14 11.96 19.23 -5.58
CA LEU A 14 10.84 18.82 -4.74
C LEU A 14 10.86 17.29 -4.70
N SER A 15 11.69 16.71 -3.85
CA SER A 15 11.36 15.41 -3.27
C SER A 15 10.08 15.66 -2.49
N GLY A 16 8.94 15.38 -3.11
CA GLY A 16 7.66 15.39 -2.42
C GLY A 16 7.76 14.37 -1.30
N CYS A 17 8.06 14.83 -0.08
CA CYS A 17 7.90 14.05 1.12
C CYS A 17 6.39 13.84 1.27
N SER A 18 5.84 12.81 0.63
CA SER A 18 4.51 12.32 0.96
C SER A 18 4.50 12.07 2.47
N SER A 19 3.43 12.46 3.15
CA SER A 19 3.33 12.14 4.56
C SER A 19 3.32 10.61 4.72
N PRO A 20 3.83 10.06 5.85
CA PRO A 20 3.76 8.62 6.10
C PRO A 20 2.35 8.04 5.93
N LYS A 21 1.33 8.85 6.26
CA LYS A 21 -0.08 8.54 6.06
C LYS A 21 -0.46 8.39 4.58
N ASP A 22 0.01 9.29 3.71
CA ASP A 22 -0.27 9.22 2.27
C ASP A 22 0.41 8.00 1.64
N GLU A 23 1.65 7.73 2.03
CA GLU A 23 2.40 6.56 1.58
C GLU A 23 1.72 5.25 2.04
N ALA A 24 1.30 5.17 3.31
CA ALA A 24 0.56 4.03 3.81
C ALA A 24 -0.75 3.81 3.04
N THR A 25 -1.46 4.89 2.74
CA THR A 25 -2.69 4.84 1.94
C THR A 25 -2.43 4.28 0.54
N GLU A 26 -1.37 4.76 -0.12
CA GLU A 26 -0.98 4.30 -1.45
C GLU A 26 -0.57 2.83 -1.46
N ILE A 27 0.21 2.39 -0.46
CA ILE A 27 0.66 1.00 -0.30
C ILE A 27 -0.53 0.07 -0.12
N ALA A 28 -1.47 0.41 0.77
CA ALA A 28 -2.67 -0.39 0.99
C ALA A 28 -3.52 -0.47 -0.29
N GLN A 29 -3.70 0.64 -1.00
CA GLN A 29 -4.47 0.65 -2.25
C GLN A 29 -3.81 -0.21 -3.34
N LYS A 30 -2.48 -0.14 -3.47
CA LYS A 30 -1.71 -0.99 -4.40
C LYS A 30 -1.77 -2.46 -4.03
N ALA A 31 -1.71 -2.80 -2.74
CA ALA A 31 -1.90 -4.16 -2.25
C ALA A 31 -3.30 -4.69 -2.60
N CYS A 32 -4.36 -3.92 -2.32
CA CYS A 32 -5.74 -4.31 -2.62
C CYS A 32 -5.94 -4.54 -4.11
N LEU A 33 -5.40 -3.66 -4.96
CA LEU A 33 -5.49 -3.82 -6.41
C LEU A 33 -4.72 -5.05 -6.91
N ALA A 34 -3.58 -5.37 -6.31
CA ALA A 34 -2.84 -6.58 -6.65
C ALA A 34 -3.62 -7.85 -6.24
N ASP A 35 -4.17 -7.87 -5.02
CA ASP A 35 -4.99 -8.98 -4.51
C ASP A 35 -6.27 -9.18 -5.35
N LYS A 36 -7.01 -8.09 -5.61
CA LYS A 36 -8.18 -8.07 -6.51
C LYS A 36 -7.92 -8.70 -7.89
N ASN A 37 -6.70 -8.56 -8.40
CA ASN A 37 -6.28 -9.11 -9.69
C ASN A 37 -5.53 -10.44 -9.57
N SER A 38 -5.37 -10.98 -8.36
CA SER A 38 -4.57 -12.17 -8.06
C SER A 38 -3.13 -12.06 -8.58
N ASP A 39 -2.58 -10.84 -8.60
CA ASP A 39 -1.21 -10.56 -9.03
C ASP A 39 -0.25 -10.66 -7.84
N MET A 40 0.15 -11.90 -7.52
CA MET A 40 1.05 -12.21 -6.40
C MET A 40 2.41 -11.52 -6.52
N ARG A 41 2.87 -11.23 -7.75
CA ARG A 41 4.17 -10.58 -7.98
C ARG A 41 4.10 -9.11 -7.58
N SER A 42 3.02 -8.42 -7.93
CA SER A 42 2.81 -7.04 -7.49
C SER A 42 2.50 -6.99 -6.00
N MET A 43 1.70 -7.92 -5.49
CA MET A 43 1.32 -7.97 -4.08
C MET A 43 2.55 -8.10 -3.16
N ALA A 44 3.51 -8.95 -3.51
CA ALA A 44 4.76 -9.16 -2.76
C ALA A 44 5.60 -7.89 -2.53
N LYS A 45 5.34 -6.80 -3.26
CA LYS A 45 6.04 -5.50 -3.05
C LYS A 45 5.43 -4.70 -1.91
N TYR A 46 4.16 -4.92 -1.60
CA TYR A 46 3.36 -4.05 -0.74
C TYR A 46 2.94 -4.71 0.56
N VAL A 47 3.04 -6.05 0.65
CA VAL A 47 2.61 -6.81 1.82
C VAL A 47 3.80 -7.48 2.52
N SER A 48 3.63 -7.85 3.79
CA SER A 48 4.59 -8.64 4.54
C SER A 48 4.71 -10.06 3.96
N ALA A 49 5.80 -10.75 4.28
CA ALA A 49 5.99 -12.13 3.86
C ALA A 49 4.87 -13.07 4.38
N GLU A 50 4.37 -12.81 5.58
CA GLU A 50 3.29 -13.57 6.21
C GLU A 50 1.99 -13.43 5.41
N ILE A 51 1.54 -12.19 5.15
CA ILE A 51 0.33 -11.92 4.35
C ILE A 51 0.45 -12.52 2.95
N LEU A 52 1.63 -12.45 2.33
CA LEU A 52 1.86 -13.05 1.02
C LEU A 52 1.69 -14.58 1.05
N GLU A 53 2.20 -15.26 2.08
CA GLU A 53 2.06 -16.72 2.20
C GLU A 53 0.62 -17.14 2.53
N GLU A 54 -0.08 -16.40 3.39
CA GLU A 54 -1.51 -16.63 3.66
C GLU A 54 -2.33 -16.50 2.38
N ASN A 55 -2.10 -15.45 1.59
CA ASN A 55 -2.80 -15.23 0.34
C ASN A 55 -2.50 -16.34 -0.70
N LYS A 56 -1.25 -16.81 -0.80
CA LYS A 56 -0.87 -17.97 -1.62
C LYS A 56 -1.61 -19.24 -1.19
N GLN A 57 -1.71 -19.49 0.12
CA GLN A 57 -2.43 -20.65 0.65
C GLN A 57 -3.93 -20.57 0.35
N ALA A 58 -4.55 -19.40 0.54
CA ALA A 58 -5.95 -19.16 0.18
C ALA A 58 -6.21 -19.43 -1.31
N HIS A 59 -5.33 -18.93 -2.20
CA HIS A 59 -5.40 -19.22 -3.63
C HIS A 59 -5.27 -20.71 -3.96
N LYS A 60 -4.40 -21.43 -3.25
CA LYS A 60 -4.25 -22.88 -3.43
C LYS A 60 -5.50 -23.66 -2.98
N MET A 61 -6.12 -23.24 -1.87
CA MET A 61 -7.28 -23.92 -1.29
C MET A 61 -8.58 -23.63 -2.05
N LEU A 62 -8.81 -22.37 -2.41
CA LEU A 62 -10.09 -21.90 -2.96
C LEU A 62 -10.08 -21.75 -4.49
N GLY A 63 -8.90 -21.74 -5.10
CA GLY A 63 -8.71 -21.73 -6.54
C GLY A 63 -9.51 -20.62 -7.25
N ASN A 64 -10.40 -21.03 -8.16
CA ASN A 64 -11.21 -20.10 -8.96
C ASN A 64 -12.32 -19.42 -8.15
N GLY A 65 -12.80 -20.03 -7.05
CA GLY A 65 -13.83 -19.42 -6.20
C GLY A 65 -13.34 -18.13 -5.55
N LEU A 66 -12.10 -18.14 -5.07
CA LEU A 66 -11.46 -16.95 -4.51
C LEU A 66 -11.29 -15.86 -5.56
N LYS A 67 -10.79 -16.18 -6.77
CA LYS A 67 -10.62 -15.17 -7.83
C LYS A 67 -11.90 -14.39 -8.14
N GLY A 68 -13.04 -15.09 -8.18
CA GLY A 68 -14.35 -14.45 -8.36
C GLY A 68 -14.70 -13.50 -7.22
N PHE A 69 -14.43 -13.91 -5.98
CA PHE A 69 -14.62 -13.07 -4.80
C PHE A 69 -13.70 -11.82 -4.81
N LEU A 70 -12.41 -12.00 -5.07
CA LEU A 70 -11.42 -10.92 -5.09
C LEU A 70 -11.76 -9.84 -6.13
N LYS A 71 -12.29 -10.22 -7.30
CA LYS A 71 -12.77 -9.28 -8.33
C LYS A 71 -13.85 -8.32 -7.82
N MET A 72 -14.62 -8.70 -6.80
CA MET A 72 -15.68 -7.88 -6.22
C MET A 72 -15.17 -6.89 -5.16
N GLN A 73 -13.90 -7.00 -4.73
CA GLN A 73 -13.33 -6.06 -3.76
C GLN A 73 -13.38 -4.62 -4.27
N ASN A 74 -13.68 -3.69 -3.36
CA ASN A 74 -13.60 -2.27 -3.62
C ASN A 74 -12.31 -1.72 -3.00
N CYS A 75 -11.37 -1.30 -3.84
CA CYS A 75 -10.10 -0.71 -3.41
C CYS A 75 -10.15 0.82 -3.32
N ASP A 76 -11.35 1.41 -3.30
CA ASP A 76 -11.53 2.82 -3.00
C ASP A 76 -11.35 3.04 -1.49
N VAL A 77 -10.32 3.79 -1.13
CA VAL A 77 -10.07 4.17 0.26
C VAL A 77 -11.18 5.07 0.77
N GLU A 78 -11.69 4.77 1.96
CA GLU A 78 -12.63 5.59 2.71
C GLU A 78 -11.91 6.51 3.69
N ASN A 79 -10.96 5.95 4.45
CA ASN A 79 -10.19 6.72 5.43
C ASN A 79 -8.86 6.01 5.76
N THR A 80 -7.90 6.78 6.23
CA THR A 80 -6.66 6.30 6.84
C THR A 80 -6.50 6.91 8.22
N THR A 81 -6.33 6.08 9.23
CA THR A 81 -6.11 6.49 10.63
C THR A 81 -4.80 5.97 11.14
N GLU A 82 -4.01 6.82 11.79
CA GLU A 82 -2.81 6.41 12.51
C GLU A 82 -3.20 5.87 13.89
N THR A 83 -2.57 4.78 14.32
CA THR A 83 -2.75 4.15 15.62
C THR A 83 -1.69 4.67 16.61
N GLU A 84 -1.90 4.44 17.90
CA GLU A 84 -0.98 4.91 18.96
C GLU A 84 0.44 4.32 18.85
N ASP A 85 0.57 3.16 18.19
CA ASP A 85 1.85 2.48 17.93
C ASP A 85 2.49 2.88 16.59
N GLY A 86 1.99 3.92 15.91
CA GLY A 86 2.56 4.46 14.68
C GLY A 86 2.26 3.65 13.41
N ARG A 87 1.32 2.70 13.48
CA ARG A 87 0.80 1.99 12.30
C ARG A 87 -0.36 2.77 11.69
N PHE A 88 -0.74 2.40 10.47
CA PHE A 88 -1.86 3.02 9.75
C PHE A 88 -2.93 1.98 9.45
N VAL A 89 -4.17 2.26 9.84
CA VAL A 89 -5.34 1.50 9.40
C VAL A 89 -5.94 2.20 8.21
N VAL A 90 -5.92 1.54 7.05
CA VAL A 90 -6.51 2.02 5.80
C VAL A 90 -7.80 1.27 5.55
N SER A 91 -8.93 1.96 5.71
CA SER A 91 -10.26 1.40 5.50
C SER A 91 -10.73 1.64 4.07
N PHE A 92 -11.26 0.60 3.43
CA PHE A 92 -11.87 0.70 2.11
C PHE A 92 -13.40 0.80 2.24
N LYS A 93 -14.05 1.46 1.26
CA LYS A 93 -15.51 1.71 1.24
C LYS A 93 -16.39 0.45 1.35
N LYS A 94 -15.82 -0.77 1.28
CA LYS A 94 -16.55 -2.03 1.49
C LYS A 94 -15.67 -3.03 2.26
N HIS A 95 -16.06 -3.29 3.51
CA HIS A 95 -15.83 -4.54 4.27
C HIS A 95 -14.39 -5.05 4.39
N SER A 96 -13.41 -4.16 4.25
CA SER A 96 -12.02 -4.51 4.54
C SER A 96 -11.24 -3.28 4.99
N SER A 97 -10.27 -3.52 5.86
CA SER A 97 -9.19 -2.59 6.12
C SER A 97 -7.86 -3.32 6.14
N TYR A 98 -6.81 -2.61 5.75
CA TYR A 98 -5.44 -3.09 5.87
C TYR A 98 -4.74 -2.31 6.97
N VAL A 99 -3.94 -3.01 7.77
CA VAL A 99 -2.99 -2.38 8.68
C VAL A 99 -1.65 -2.30 7.96
N VAL A 100 -1.13 -1.09 7.83
CA VAL A 100 0.19 -0.82 7.26
C VAL A 100 1.15 -0.49 8.40
N GLY A 101 2.28 -1.19 8.45
CA GLY A 101 3.34 -0.99 9.43
C GLY A 101 4.71 -1.03 8.79
N GLU A 102 5.72 -0.54 9.51
CA GLU A 102 7.11 -0.55 9.04
C GLU A 102 7.75 -1.93 9.22
N ILE A 103 8.40 -2.42 8.17
CA ILE A 103 9.25 -3.61 8.18
C ILE A 103 10.59 -3.22 7.55
N ASN A 104 11.66 -3.25 8.34
CA ASN A 104 13.02 -2.90 7.88
C ASN A 104 13.12 -1.52 7.21
N GLY A 105 12.38 -0.52 7.69
CA GLY A 105 12.36 0.83 7.13
C GLY A 105 11.39 1.05 5.96
N ASP A 106 10.70 0.00 5.49
CA ASP A 106 9.68 0.12 4.45
C ASP A 106 8.27 -0.08 5.03
N LEU A 107 7.31 0.75 4.64
CA LEU A 107 5.90 0.49 4.94
C LEU A 107 5.40 -0.72 4.13
N LYS A 108 4.66 -1.61 4.80
CA LYS A 108 4.02 -2.81 4.21
C LYS A 108 2.67 -3.06 4.87
N VAL A 109 1.75 -3.68 4.15
CA VAL A 109 0.55 -4.29 4.76
C VAL A 109 1.01 -5.46 5.61
N VAL A 110 0.67 -5.42 6.91
CA VAL A 110 1.07 -6.42 7.90
C VAL A 110 -0.11 -7.19 8.48
N GLU A 111 -1.35 -6.74 8.24
CA GLU A 111 -2.56 -7.39 8.70
C GLU A 111 -3.74 -7.04 7.77
N ASP A 112 -4.54 -8.05 7.44
CA ASP A 112 -5.77 -7.92 6.66
C ASP A 112 -7.00 -8.10 7.56
N LYS A 113 -7.89 -7.11 7.63
CA LYS A 113 -9.11 -7.15 8.44
C LYS A 113 -10.32 -7.18 7.53
N TYR A 114 -10.98 -8.33 7.42
CA TYR A 114 -12.25 -8.49 6.71
C TYR A 114 -13.44 -8.36 7.69
N PHE A 115 -14.47 -7.60 7.32
CA PHE A 115 -15.65 -7.31 8.16
C PHE A 115 -16.94 -7.85 7.56
#